data_AF-A0AAU3E0Y4-F1
#
_entry.id   AF-A0AAU3E0Y4-F1
#
_cell.length_a   1.000
_cell.length_b   1.000
_cell.length_c   1.000
_cell.angle_alpha   90.00
_cell.angle_beta   90.00
_cell.angle_gamma   90.00
#
_symmetry.space_group_name_H-M   'P 1'
#
loop_
_entity.id
_entity.type
_entity.pdbx_description
1 polymer ?
#
loop_
_entity_poly.entity_id
_entity_poly.type
_entity_poly.pdbx_seq_one_letter_code
_entity_poly.pdbx_strand_id
1 'polypeptide(L)'
;MEPHPDSGGNRALRALERVIAFSHRITRKRSHPYFVAMDAAAICGAVATATLTARLSRPQEGVVFAALLLLVFYFPVYPALLAIKRALGARGSRSTLFDSLILVPLLVLSAAWCGIPVGTVSTVLAIVLPLTFAITRIGCFLGGCHYGRPHALGVRYRPEDLVSRHRWWRSFTPDPWPAERVLPLNLIDAGFQLLVSGSIAAAVLTGVLTQDVSWLLVYLGLYSAFRMVSDPLRGPSRRRTIGSLSATQWLSASIMAVATTVVALT
;
A
#
# COMPACT_ATOMS: atom_id res chain seq x y z
N MET A 1 30.26 -0.78 24.67
CA MET A 1 29.25 -0.12 23.83
C MET A 1 29.00 1.23 24.50
N GLU A 2 29.73 2.26 24.10
CA GLU A 2 29.63 3.58 24.73
C GLU A 2 28.25 4.21 24.44
N PRO A 3 27.60 4.83 25.43
CA PRO A 3 26.37 5.56 25.21
C PRO A 3 26.66 6.82 24.40
N HIS A 4 26.30 6.80 23.11
CA HIS A 4 26.35 8.00 22.27
C HIS A 4 25.40 9.08 22.86
N PRO A 5 25.87 10.31 23.11
CA PRO A 5 25.07 11.36 23.75
C PRO A 5 24.02 11.90 22.78
N ASP A 6 22.82 11.31 22.80
CA ASP A 6 21.65 11.73 22.02
C ASP A 6 20.69 12.57 22.90
N SER A 7 21.23 13.60 23.58
CA SER A 7 20.49 14.40 24.57
C SER A 7 19.54 15.44 23.98
N GLY A 8 19.59 15.71 22.66
CA GLY A 8 18.76 16.69 21.97
C GLY A 8 17.62 16.15 21.08
N GLY A 9 17.40 14.82 21.05
CA GLY A 9 16.50 14.20 20.05
C GLY A 9 15.04 14.71 20.07
N ASN A 10 14.46 14.97 18.90
CA ASN A 10 13.06 15.37 18.76
C ASN A 10 12.12 14.35 19.45
N ARG A 11 11.27 14.81 20.39
CA ARG A 11 10.36 13.95 21.17
C ARG A 11 9.44 13.10 20.28
N ALA A 12 9.02 13.62 19.12
CA ALA A 12 8.17 12.90 18.19
C ALA A 12 8.89 11.69 17.56
N LEU A 13 10.16 11.83 17.19
CA LEU A 13 10.95 10.73 16.61
C LEU A 13 11.14 9.60 17.62
N ARG A 14 11.44 9.94 18.88
CA ARG A 14 11.54 8.95 19.96
C ARG A 14 10.20 8.26 20.26
N ALA A 15 9.07 8.94 20.05
CA ALA A 15 7.76 8.31 20.16
C ALA A 15 7.55 7.27 19.05
N LEU A 16 7.91 7.58 17.81
CA LEU A 16 7.84 6.65 16.68
C LEU A 16 8.74 5.41 16.88
N GLU A 17 9.97 5.60 17.35
CA GLU A 17 10.89 4.50 17.67
C GLU A 17 10.34 3.59 18.78
N ARG A 18 9.70 4.18 19.80
CA ARG A 18 9.00 3.40 20.85
C ARG A 18 7.82 2.61 20.28
N VAL A 19 7.07 3.16 19.34
CA VAL A 19 5.97 2.46 18.66
C VAL A 19 6.49 1.25 17.86
N ILE A 20 7.61 1.39 17.14
CA ILE A 20 8.26 0.27 16.45
C ILE A 20 8.60 -0.83 17.45
N ALA A 21 9.36 -0.50 18.50
CA ALA A 21 9.76 -1.44 19.54
C ALA A 21 8.58 -2.11 20.26
N PHE A 22 7.53 -1.33 20.53
CA PHE A 22 6.30 -1.82 21.16
C PHE A 22 5.54 -2.78 20.26
N SER A 23 5.46 -2.50 18.95
CA SER A 23 4.78 -3.37 17.99
C SER A 23 5.41 -4.77 17.94
N HIS A 24 6.74 -4.86 17.87
CA HIS A 24 7.46 -6.14 17.91
C HIS A 24 7.29 -6.87 19.24
N ARG A 25 7.21 -6.13 20.35
CA ARG A 25 6.95 -6.71 21.68
C ARG A 25 5.55 -7.32 21.79
N ILE A 26 4.53 -6.66 21.26
CA ILE A 26 3.16 -7.17 21.24
C ILE A 26 3.05 -8.39 20.35
N THR A 27 3.58 -8.33 19.12
CA THR A 27 3.39 -9.42 18.16
C THR A 27 4.21 -10.66 18.51
N ARG A 28 5.22 -10.50 19.39
CA ARG A 28 6.11 -11.56 19.93
C ARG A 28 6.71 -12.42 18.80
N LYS A 29 7.15 -13.65 19.13
CA LYS A 29 7.61 -14.65 18.14
C LYS A 29 6.50 -15.22 17.25
N ARG A 30 5.22 -14.97 17.56
CA ARG A 30 4.07 -15.63 16.88
C ARG A 30 3.65 -14.94 15.58
N SER A 31 3.71 -13.61 15.56
CA SER A 31 3.31 -12.82 14.39
C SER A 31 4.30 -11.67 14.15
N HIS A 32 4.47 -11.28 12.89
CA HIS A 32 5.25 -10.09 12.53
C HIS A 32 4.30 -8.89 12.45
N PRO A 33 4.68 -7.67 12.89
CA PRO A 33 3.80 -6.50 12.84
C PRO A 33 3.29 -6.20 11.43
N TYR A 34 4.13 -6.40 10.41
CA TYR A 34 3.72 -6.33 9.01
C TYR A 34 2.57 -7.28 8.65
N PHE A 35 2.58 -8.53 9.13
CA PHE A 35 1.50 -9.48 8.83
C PHE A 35 0.20 -9.10 9.54
N VAL A 36 0.30 -8.60 10.78
CA VAL A 36 -0.87 -8.08 11.50
C VAL A 36 -1.47 -6.89 10.75
N ALA A 37 -0.63 -5.98 10.25
CA ALA A 37 -1.09 -4.84 9.44
C ALA A 37 -1.71 -5.30 8.11
N MET A 38 -1.16 -6.30 7.43
CA MET A 38 -1.78 -6.88 6.22
C MET A 38 -3.15 -7.49 6.52
N ASP A 39 -3.28 -8.23 7.62
CA ASP A 39 -4.55 -8.87 7.99
C ASP A 39 -5.60 -7.82 8.36
N ALA A 40 -5.18 -6.78 9.10
CA ALA A 40 -6.02 -5.61 9.37
C ALA A 40 -6.43 -4.88 8.08
N ALA A 41 -5.50 -4.70 7.13
CA ALA A 41 -5.79 -4.07 5.85
C ALA A 41 -6.82 -4.87 5.04
N ALA A 42 -6.72 -6.20 5.03
CA ALA A 42 -7.68 -7.08 4.36
C ALA A 42 -9.08 -6.99 5.00
N ILE A 43 -9.15 -7.04 6.33
CA ILE A 43 -10.43 -6.93 7.07
C ILE A 43 -11.06 -5.55 6.85
N CYS A 44 -10.30 -4.47 7.08
CA CYS A 44 -10.79 -3.10 6.89
C CYS A 44 -11.22 -2.86 5.44
N GLY A 45 -10.44 -3.34 4.46
CA GLY A 45 -10.77 -3.24 3.05
C GLY A 45 -12.07 -3.98 2.70
N ALA A 46 -12.24 -5.22 3.17
CA ALA A 46 -13.45 -6.00 2.93
C ALA A 46 -14.70 -5.36 3.57
N VAL A 47 -14.59 -4.87 4.82
CA VAL A 47 -15.69 -4.17 5.50
C VAL A 47 -16.04 -2.87 4.79
N ALA A 48 -15.04 -2.08 4.38
CA ALA A 48 -15.27 -0.84 3.65
C ALA A 48 -15.89 -1.11 2.27
N THR A 49 -15.43 -2.13 1.54
CA THR A 49 -16.04 -2.55 0.27
C THR A 49 -17.49 -2.97 0.48
N ALA A 50 -17.78 -3.84 1.45
CA ALA A 50 -19.14 -4.30 1.69
C ALA A 50 -20.09 -3.14 2.01
N THR A 51 -19.66 -2.23 2.91
CA THR A 51 -20.49 -1.11 3.35
C THR A 51 -20.69 -0.05 2.26
N LEU A 52 -19.64 0.33 1.53
CA LEU A 52 -19.73 1.34 0.48
C LEU A 52 -20.53 0.84 -0.73
N THR A 53 -20.30 -0.40 -1.17
CA THR A 53 -21.07 -0.98 -2.28
C THR A 53 -22.53 -1.19 -1.91
N ALA A 54 -22.83 -1.62 -0.68
CA ALA A 54 -24.22 -1.73 -0.21
C ALA A 54 -24.94 -0.37 -0.19
N ARG A 55 -24.20 0.73 -0.02
CA ARG A 55 -24.75 2.10 -0.08
C ARG A 55 -24.90 2.64 -1.49
N LEU A 56 -23.97 2.31 -2.38
CA LEU A 56 -23.90 2.85 -3.74
C LEU A 56 -24.68 2.01 -4.76
N SER A 57 -24.98 0.75 -4.45
CA SER A 57 -25.72 -0.17 -5.31
C SER A 57 -26.66 -1.03 -4.44
N ARG A 58 -26.63 -2.37 -4.55
CA ARG A 58 -27.48 -3.27 -3.77
C ARG A 58 -26.73 -3.90 -2.59
N PRO A 59 -27.38 -4.14 -1.43
CA PRO A 59 -26.71 -4.73 -0.26
C PRO A 59 -25.99 -6.05 -0.51
N GLN A 60 -26.61 -6.96 -1.28
CA GLN A 60 -26.03 -8.25 -1.64
C GLN A 60 -24.75 -8.12 -2.49
N GLU A 61 -24.67 -7.08 -3.33
CA GLU A 61 -23.50 -6.83 -4.16
C GLU A 61 -22.30 -6.43 -3.31
N GLY A 62 -22.52 -5.78 -2.17
CA GLY A 62 -21.44 -5.44 -1.23
C GLY A 62 -20.76 -6.68 -0.64
N VAL A 63 -21.54 -7.68 -0.24
CA VAL A 63 -20.99 -8.95 0.27
C VAL A 63 -20.23 -9.69 -0.82
N VAL A 64 -20.80 -9.77 -2.03
CA VAL A 64 -20.14 -10.39 -3.19
C VAL A 64 -18.82 -9.68 -3.50
N PHE A 65 -18.82 -8.35 -3.53
CA PHE A 65 -17.61 -7.60 -3.89
C PHE A 65 -16.52 -7.71 -2.82
N ALA A 66 -16.89 -7.68 -1.54
CA ALA A 66 -15.94 -7.90 -0.45
C ALA A 66 -15.32 -9.31 -0.51
N ALA A 67 -16.12 -10.33 -0.84
CA ALA A 67 -15.62 -11.68 -1.06
C ALA A 67 -14.64 -11.73 -2.24
N LEU A 68 -14.98 -11.13 -3.39
CA LEU A 68 -14.09 -11.04 -4.55
C LEU A 68 -12.78 -10.32 -4.22
N LEU A 69 -12.84 -9.22 -3.46
CA LEU A 69 -11.65 -8.49 -3.02
C LEU A 69 -10.71 -9.38 -2.19
N LEU A 70 -11.27 -10.14 -1.22
CA LEU A 70 -10.49 -11.08 -0.43
C LEU A 70 -9.92 -12.24 -1.27
N LEU A 71 -10.71 -12.78 -2.21
CA LEU A 71 -10.27 -13.84 -3.11
C LEU A 71 -9.10 -13.40 -3.98
N VAL A 72 -9.19 -12.19 -4.55
CA VAL A 72 -8.19 -11.64 -5.48
C VAL A 72 -6.94 -11.15 -4.76
N PHE A 73 -7.07 -10.30 -3.74
CA PHE A 73 -5.94 -9.62 -3.09
C PHE A 73 -5.34 -10.36 -1.89
N TYR A 74 -6.02 -11.36 -1.34
CA TYR A 74 -5.56 -12.06 -0.13
C TYR A 74 -5.40 -13.57 -0.33
N PHE A 75 -6.48 -14.32 -0.54
CA PHE A 75 -6.42 -15.76 -0.76
C PHE A 75 -7.67 -16.25 -1.52
N PRO A 76 -7.54 -17.08 -2.58
CA PRO A 76 -6.33 -17.82 -2.99
C PRO A 76 -5.53 -17.19 -4.14
N VAL A 77 -6.07 -16.19 -4.85
CA VAL A 77 -5.50 -15.74 -6.13
C VAL A 77 -4.12 -15.12 -5.97
N TYR A 78 -3.93 -14.23 -4.99
CA TYR A 78 -2.63 -13.60 -4.77
C TYR A 78 -1.49 -14.61 -4.48
N PRO A 79 -1.68 -15.61 -3.57
CA PRO A 79 -0.74 -16.71 -3.42
C PRO A 79 -0.42 -17.45 -4.72
N ALA A 80 -1.43 -17.73 -5.56
CA ALA A 80 -1.23 -18.39 -6.85
C ALA A 80 -0.39 -17.51 -7.80
N LEU A 81 -0.67 -16.22 -7.88
CA LEU A 81 0.14 -15.25 -8.64
C LEU A 81 1.59 -15.25 -8.16
N LEU A 82 1.83 -15.26 -6.84
CA LEU A 82 3.17 -15.33 -6.28
C LEU A 82 3.89 -16.64 -6.64
N ALA A 83 3.18 -17.77 -6.66
CA ALA A 83 3.73 -19.06 -7.07
C ALA A 83 4.12 -19.05 -8.56
N ILE A 84 3.27 -18.52 -9.43
CA ILE A 84 3.54 -18.36 -10.87
C ILE A 84 4.77 -17.48 -11.09
N LYS A 85 4.86 -16.32 -10.42
CA LYS A 85 6.03 -15.42 -10.53
C LYS A 85 7.33 -16.11 -10.12
N ARG A 86 7.31 -16.93 -9.07
CA ARG A 86 8.48 -17.72 -8.64
C ARG A 86 8.86 -18.77 -9.68
N ALA A 87 7.88 -19.47 -10.26
CA ALA A 87 8.10 -20.47 -11.31
C ALA A 87 8.72 -19.83 -12.57
N LEU A 88 8.33 -18.60 -12.90
CA LEU A 88 8.88 -17.83 -14.02
C LEU A 88 10.25 -17.16 -13.72
N GLY A 89 10.90 -17.50 -12.60
CA GLY A 89 12.23 -16.98 -12.26
C GLY A 89 12.26 -15.51 -11.84
N ALA A 90 11.09 -14.86 -11.68
CA ALA A 90 11.04 -13.51 -11.15
C ALA A 90 11.44 -13.55 -9.67
N ARG A 91 12.62 -13.00 -9.34
CA ARG A 91 13.03 -12.76 -7.94
C ARG A 91 11.87 -12.06 -7.27
N GLY A 92 11.38 -12.63 -6.16
CA GLY A 92 10.12 -12.30 -5.48
C GLY A 92 10.02 -10.90 -4.88
N SER A 93 10.60 -9.88 -5.53
CA SER A 93 10.31 -8.48 -5.30
C SER A 93 8.80 -8.27 -5.43
N ARG A 94 8.16 -8.19 -4.26
CA ARG A 94 6.76 -7.82 -4.08
C ARG A 94 6.64 -6.33 -4.39
N SER A 95 6.72 -5.97 -5.67
CA SER A 95 6.36 -4.62 -6.05
C SER A 95 4.85 -4.55 -6.14
N THR A 96 4.24 -4.03 -5.07
CA THR A 96 2.78 -3.87 -4.95
C THR A 96 2.19 -3.19 -6.18
N LEU A 97 2.91 -2.25 -6.79
CA LEU A 97 2.47 -1.55 -8.00
C LEU A 97 2.33 -2.50 -9.20
N PHE A 98 3.35 -3.32 -9.46
CA PHE A 98 3.29 -4.30 -10.57
C PHE A 98 2.24 -5.38 -10.32
N ASP A 99 2.14 -5.88 -9.09
CA ASP A 99 1.12 -6.87 -8.76
C ASP A 99 -0.29 -6.29 -8.97
N SER A 100 -0.50 -5.01 -8.66
CA SER A 100 -1.78 -4.32 -8.84
C SER A 100 -2.18 -4.16 -10.30
N LEU A 101 -1.24 -4.13 -11.25
CA LEU A 101 -1.55 -4.09 -12.70
C LEU A 101 -2.30 -5.35 -13.18
N ILE A 102 -2.16 -6.45 -12.45
CA ILE A 102 -2.86 -7.71 -12.76
C ILE A 102 -4.11 -7.84 -11.87
N LEU A 103 -3.95 -7.60 -10.57
CA LEU A 103 -5.01 -7.84 -9.60
C LEU A 103 -6.18 -6.85 -9.72
N VAL A 104 -5.92 -5.57 -10.00
CA VAL A 104 -6.99 -4.56 -10.11
C VAL A 104 -7.89 -4.85 -11.33
N PRO A 105 -7.37 -5.03 -12.56
CA PRO A 105 -8.22 -5.39 -13.69
C PRO A 105 -8.96 -6.70 -13.47
N LEU A 106 -8.29 -7.72 -12.91
CA LEU A 106 -8.95 -9.00 -12.60
C LEU A 106 -10.13 -8.82 -11.64
N LEU A 107 -9.98 -8.01 -10.59
CA LEU A 107 -11.05 -7.71 -9.65
C LEU A 107 -12.20 -6.94 -10.33
N VAL A 108 -11.89 -5.93 -11.14
CA VAL A 108 -12.90 -5.14 -11.88
C VAL A 108 -13.70 -6.04 -12.83
N LEU A 109 -13.02 -6.88 -13.62
CA LEU A 109 -13.66 -7.82 -14.54
C LEU A 109 -14.52 -8.85 -13.79
N SER A 110 -14.02 -9.38 -12.67
CA SER A 110 -14.78 -10.34 -11.85
C SER A 110 -16.03 -9.71 -11.24
N ALA A 111 -15.94 -8.45 -10.77
CA ALA A 111 -17.08 -7.73 -10.22
C ALA A 111 -18.12 -7.38 -11.29
N ALA A 112 -17.67 -6.95 -12.47
CA ALA A 112 -18.54 -6.69 -13.62
C ALA A 112 -19.24 -7.97 -14.09
N TRP A 113 -18.54 -9.11 -14.12
CA TRP A 113 -19.13 -10.41 -14.42
C TRP A 113 -20.22 -10.82 -13.43
N CYS A 114 -20.09 -10.42 -12.16
CA CYS A 114 -21.13 -10.60 -11.14
C CYS A 114 -22.26 -9.55 -11.22
N GLY A 115 -22.29 -8.70 -12.24
CA GLY A 115 -23.34 -7.70 -12.46
C GLY A 115 -23.21 -6.42 -11.63
N ILE A 116 -22.07 -6.21 -10.96
CA ILE A 116 -21.84 -4.98 -10.18
C ILE A 116 -21.51 -3.82 -11.12
N PRO A 117 -22.21 -2.66 -11.04
CA PRO A 117 -21.96 -1.54 -11.93
C PRO A 117 -20.50 -1.06 -11.88
N VAL A 118 -19.86 -0.90 -13.04
CA VAL A 118 -18.43 -0.53 -13.14
C VAL A 118 -18.13 0.81 -12.45
N GLY A 119 -19.04 1.79 -12.52
CA GLY A 119 -18.91 3.06 -11.79
C GLY A 119 -18.87 2.89 -10.28
N THR A 120 -19.67 1.96 -9.73
CA THR A 120 -19.63 1.60 -8.31
C THR A 120 -18.31 0.90 -7.96
N VAL A 121 -17.89 -0.08 -8.77
CA VAL A 121 -16.60 -0.77 -8.58
C VAL A 121 -15.44 0.22 -8.58
N SER A 122 -15.39 1.13 -9.56
CA SER A 122 -14.36 2.16 -9.69
C SER A 122 -14.31 3.07 -8.47
N THR A 123 -15.47 3.60 -8.06
CA THR A 123 -15.60 4.49 -6.90
C THR A 123 -15.15 3.82 -5.61
N VAL A 124 -15.60 2.58 -5.37
CA VAL A 124 -15.26 1.84 -4.15
C VAL A 124 -13.77 1.48 -4.12
N LEU A 125 -13.17 1.05 -5.24
CA LEU A 125 -11.75 0.76 -5.30
C LEU A 125 -10.88 2.02 -5.12
N ALA A 126 -11.33 3.17 -5.62
CA ALA A 126 -10.65 4.45 -5.41
C ALA A 126 -10.54 4.85 -3.93
N ILE A 127 -11.44 4.36 -3.07
CA ILE A 127 -11.42 4.57 -1.62
C ILE A 127 -10.68 3.44 -0.91
N VAL A 128 -11.00 2.18 -1.24
CA VAL A 128 -10.55 1.00 -0.49
C VAL A 128 -9.09 0.65 -0.77
N LEU A 129 -8.60 0.81 -2.01
CA LEU A 129 -7.20 0.54 -2.33
C LEU A 129 -6.24 1.45 -1.56
N PRO A 130 -6.40 2.80 -1.55
CA PRO A 130 -5.52 3.64 -0.76
C PRO A 130 -5.63 3.35 0.74
N LEU A 131 -6.83 3.08 1.28
CA LEU A 131 -6.98 2.68 2.70
C LEU A 131 -6.14 1.43 3.02
N THR A 132 -6.29 0.38 2.21
CA THR A 132 -5.57 -0.89 2.36
C THR A 132 -4.05 -0.68 2.23
N PHE A 133 -3.62 0.16 1.28
CA PHE A 133 -2.21 0.50 1.10
C PHE A 133 -1.66 1.35 2.25
N ALA A 134 -2.44 2.25 2.83
CA ALA A 134 -2.02 3.03 3.99
C ALA A 134 -1.70 2.12 5.18
N ILE A 135 -2.61 1.21 5.51
CA ILE A 135 -2.43 0.25 6.61
C ILE A 135 -1.22 -0.65 6.32
N THR A 136 -1.08 -1.13 5.08
CA THR A 136 0.08 -1.93 4.67
C THR A 136 1.40 -1.15 4.79
N ARG A 137 1.41 0.15 4.47
CA ARG A 137 2.59 1.03 4.59
C ARG A 137 2.95 1.26 6.06
N ILE A 138 1.98 1.38 6.95
CA ILE A 138 2.21 1.38 8.40
C ILE A 138 2.88 0.05 8.81
N GLY A 139 2.41 -1.09 8.28
CA GLY A 139 3.08 -2.38 8.47
C GLY A 139 4.54 -2.40 7.99
N CYS A 140 4.82 -1.83 6.81
CA CYS A 140 6.19 -1.69 6.28
C CYS A 140 7.07 -0.82 7.17
N PHE A 141 6.52 0.28 7.70
CA PHE A 141 7.18 1.14 8.67
C PHE A 141 7.55 0.35 9.95
N LEU A 142 6.58 -0.34 10.56
CA LEU A 142 6.83 -1.12 11.77
C LEU A 142 7.83 -2.27 11.55
N GLY A 143 7.84 -2.85 10.35
CA GLY A 143 8.77 -3.92 9.97
C GLY A 143 10.16 -3.45 9.52
N GLY A 144 10.36 -2.16 9.27
CA GLY A 144 11.65 -1.64 8.78
C GLY A 144 11.98 -2.03 7.35
N CYS A 145 11.01 -1.99 6.43
CA CYS A 145 11.29 -2.09 4.99
C CYS A 145 10.85 -0.83 4.24
N HIS A 146 11.48 -0.51 3.12
CA HIS A 146 11.15 0.62 2.23
C HIS A 146 11.24 2.01 2.89
N TYR A 147 12.12 2.20 3.87
CA TYR A 147 12.41 3.54 4.39
C TYR A 147 13.18 4.40 3.37
N GLY A 148 13.24 5.70 3.64
CA GLY A 148 13.90 6.68 2.79
C GLY A 148 15.42 6.71 2.98
N ARG A 149 16.05 7.72 2.37
CA ARG A 149 17.47 8.04 2.56
C ARG A 149 17.77 8.48 4.01
N PRO A 150 19.05 8.47 4.42
CA PRO A 150 19.48 9.09 5.67
C PRO A 150 18.97 10.52 5.79
N HIS A 151 18.43 10.89 6.96
CA HIS A 151 17.81 12.19 7.17
C HIS A 151 17.76 12.56 8.66
N ALA A 152 17.99 13.84 9.00
CA ALA A 152 18.01 14.34 10.37
C ALA A 152 16.66 14.16 11.10
N LEU A 153 15.55 14.30 10.36
CA LEU A 153 14.18 14.03 10.83
C LEU A 153 13.78 12.54 10.69
N GLY A 154 14.76 11.64 10.67
CA GLY A 154 14.55 10.21 10.47
C GLY A 154 14.36 9.41 11.76
N VAL A 155 13.83 8.20 11.62
CA VAL A 155 13.73 7.21 12.70
C VAL A 155 14.95 6.30 12.68
N ARG A 156 15.35 5.79 13.84
CA ARG A 156 16.39 4.76 13.94
C ARG A 156 15.76 3.38 14.09
N TYR A 157 16.14 2.45 13.22
CA TYR A 157 15.83 1.03 13.39
C TYR A 157 16.94 0.35 14.17
N ARG A 158 16.58 -0.48 15.15
CA ARG A 158 17.52 -1.33 15.85
C ARG A 158 17.67 -2.65 15.08
N PRO A 159 18.86 -3.28 15.06
CA PRO A 159 19.06 -4.58 14.41
C PRO A 159 18.04 -5.62 14.87
N GLU A 160 17.68 -5.62 16.16
CA GLU A 160 16.72 -6.56 16.74
C GLU A 160 15.28 -6.41 16.19
N ASP A 161 14.91 -5.23 15.69
CA ASP A 161 13.59 -4.96 15.10
C ASP A 161 13.52 -5.39 13.61
N LEU A 162 14.67 -5.64 12.97
CA LEU A 162 14.78 -5.97 11.54
C LEU A 162 14.80 -7.49 11.33
N VAL A 163 13.67 -8.14 11.58
CA VAL A 163 13.56 -9.61 11.53
C VAL A 163 12.82 -10.08 10.27
N SER A 164 13.49 -10.88 9.45
CA SER A 164 12.84 -11.60 8.35
C SER A 164 11.87 -12.65 8.88
N ARG A 165 10.70 -12.79 8.25
CA ARG A 165 9.70 -13.80 8.60
C ARG A 165 9.08 -14.42 7.36
N HIS A 166 8.91 -15.74 7.38
CA HIS A 166 8.23 -16.50 6.33
C HIS A 166 7.13 -17.34 6.97
N ARG A 167 5.91 -17.25 6.44
CA ARG A 167 4.75 -18.03 6.88
C ARG A 167 3.86 -18.36 5.69
N TRP A 168 3.92 -19.61 5.24
CA TRP A 168 3.14 -20.14 4.12
C TRP A 168 3.34 -19.31 2.84
N TRP A 169 2.36 -18.55 2.36
CA TRP A 169 2.51 -17.66 1.20
C TRP A 169 3.01 -16.25 1.55
N ARG A 170 3.03 -15.89 2.84
CA ARG A 170 3.45 -14.57 3.33
C ARG A 170 4.93 -14.58 3.67
N SER A 171 5.65 -13.56 3.22
CA SER A 171 7.07 -13.38 3.50
C SER A 171 7.32 -11.89 3.72
N PHE A 172 8.12 -11.59 4.73
CA PHE A 172 8.60 -10.27 5.05
C PHE A 172 10.12 -10.30 5.13
N THR A 173 10.74 -9.35 4.45
CA THR A 173 12.19 -9.14 4.48
C THR A 173 12.41 -7.65 4.70
N PRO A 174 13.01 -7.25 5.85
CA PRO A 174 13.38 -5.86 6.10
C PRO A 174 14.44 -5.40 5.10
N ASP A 175 14.61 -4.08 4.98
CA ASP A 175 15.75 -3.55 4.24
C ASP A 175 17.04 -3.63 5.10
N PRO A 176 18.25 -3.54 4.49
CA PRO A 176 19.51 -3.70 5.21
C PRO A 176 19.70 -2.64 6.31
N TRP A 177 20.04 -3.08 7.53
CA TRP A 177 20.14 -2.21 8.70
C TRP A 177 20.85 -0.87 8.40
N PRO A 178 20.17 0.27 8.60
CA PRO A 178 20.78 1.57 8.36
C PRO A 178 21.64 1.98 9.55
N ALA A 179 22.88 2.43 9.28
CA ALA A 179 23.77 2.97 10.31
C ALA A 179 23.20 4.27 10.94
N GLU A 180 22.46 5.03 10.15
CA GLU A 180 21.94 6.36 10.46
C GLU A 180 20.40 6.39 10.55
N ARG A 181 19.87 7.53 11.01
CA ARG A 181 18.42 7.82 10.98
C ARG A 181 17.93 7.88 9.54
N VAL A 182 16.83 7.20 9.24
CA VAL A 182 16.25 7.15 7.89
C VAL A 182 14.89 7.82 7.85
N LEU A 183 14.59 8.53 6.76
CA LEU A 183 13.30 9.18 6.59
C LEU A 183 12.17 8.13 6.64
N PRO A 184 11.13 8.30 7.47
CA PRO A 184 10.02 7.34 7.59
C PRO A 184 9.05 7.48 6.41
N LEU A 185 9.56 7.30 5.18
CA LEU A 185 8.81 7.52 3.94
C LEU A 185 7.52 6.71 3.86
N ASN A 186 7.47 5.53 4.48
CA ASN A 186 6.23 4.75 4.58
C ASN A 186 5.10 5.47 5.33
N LEU A 187 5.41 6.30 6.35
CA LEU A 187 4.38 7.09 7.04
C LEU A 187 3.90 8.25 6.17
N ILE A 188 4.79 8.84 5.36
CA ILE A 188 4.42 9.85 4.36
C ILE A 188 3.51 9.20 3.30
N ASP A 189 3.91 8.03 2.78
CA ASP A 189 3.08 7.23 1.86
C ASP A 189 1.72 6.92 2.49
N ALA A 190 1.69 6.47 3.75
CA ALA A 190 0.44 6.14 4.44
C ALA A 190 -0.45 7.37 4.63
N GLY A 191 0.12 8.51 5.02
CA GLY A 191 -0.59 9.78 5.18
C GLY A 191 -1.20 10.26 3.87
N PHE A 192 -0.44 10.21 2.77
CA PHE A 192 -0.96 10.53 1.43
C PHE A 192 -2.15 9.62 1.07
N GLN A 193 -2.01 8.31 1.28
CA GLN A 193 -3.06 7.35 0.94
C GLN A 193 -4.32 7.55 1.80
N LEU A 194 -4.18 7.79 3.10
CA LEU A 194 -5.33 8.11 3.96
C LEU A 194 -6.02 9.40 3.55
N LEU A 195 -5.24 10.42 3.18
CA LEU A 195 -5.79 11.69 2.70
C LEU A 195 -6.61 11.49 1.43
N VAL A 196 -6.09 10.76 0.43
CA VAL A 196 -6.83 10.50 -0.81
C VAL A 196 -8.07 9.66 -0.56
N SER A 197 -7.94 8.56 0.20
CA SER A 197 -9.06 7.69 0.56
C SER A 197 -10.17 8.46 1.29
N GLY A 198 -9.79 9.26 2.31
CA GLY A 198 -10.73 10.05 3.10
C GLY A 198 -11.40 11.15 2.30
N SER A 199 -10.67 11.86 1.43
CA SER A 199 -11.22 12.92 0.57
C SER A 199 -12.23 12.37 -0.43
N ILE A 200 -11.92 11.25 -1.11
CA ILE A 200 -12.86 10.63 -2.06
C ILE A 200 -14.08 10.08 -1.28
N ALA A 201 -13.86 9.41 -0.15
CA ALA A 201 -14.96 8.89 0.67
C ALA A 201 -15.88 10.00 1.17
N ALA A 202 -15.33 11.10 1.69
CA ALA A 202 -16.10 12.24 2.14
C ALA A 202 -16.92 12.82 0.99
N ALA A 203 -16.29 13.07 -0.16
CA ALA A 203 -16.94 13.68 -1.31
C ALA A 203 -18.06 12.79 -1.90
N VAL A 204 -17.87 11.47 -1.93
CA VAL A 204 -18.92 10.49 -2.29
C VAL A 204 -20.06 10.50 -1.26
N LEU A 205 -19.76 10.47 0.04
CA LEU A 205 -20.77 10.45 1.10
C LEU A 205 -21.58 11.75 1.19
N THR A 206 -21.00 12.88 0.78
CA THR A 206 -21.69 14.17 0.68
C THR A 206 -22.41 14.37 -0.65
N GLY A 207 -22.33 13.42 -1.58
CA GLY A 207 -22.95 13.52 -2.91
C GLY A 207 -22.31 14.54 -3.86
N VAL A 208 -21.09 15.00 -3.56
CA VAL A 208 -20.35 15.95 -4.40
C VAL A 208 -19.80 15.28 -5.66
N LEU A 209 -19.45 13.99 -5.56
CA LEU A 209 -18.91 13.24 -6.68
C LEU A 209 -19.98 12.35 -7.31
N THR A 210 -20.10 12.42 -8.63
CA THR A 210 -20.96 11.52 -9.41
C THR A 210 -20.23 10.23 -9.76
N GLN A 211 -20.98 9.19 -10.15
CA GLN A 211 -20.42 7.90 -10.58
C GLN A 211 -19.98 7.87 -12.04
N ASP A 212 -20.12 8.97 -12.77
CA ASP A 212 -19.80 9.05 -14.21
C ASP A 212 -18.29 9.14 -14.46
N VAL A 213 -17.54 9.64 -13.47
CA VAL A 213 -16.08 9.71 -13.50
C VAL A 213 -15.48 8.42 -12.94
N SER A 214 -14.46 7.88 -13.61
CA SER A 214 -13.69 6.75 -13.08
C SER A 214 -12.74 7.21 -11.97
N TRP A 215 -13.26 7.30 -10.74
CA TRP A 215 -12.47 7.66 -9.54
C TRP A 215 -11.25 6.76 -9.31
N LEU A 216 -11.31 5.51 -9.77
CA LEU A 216 -10.15 4.62 -9.73
C LEU A 216 -8.99 5.17 -10.57
N LEU A 217 -9.26 5.68 -11.77
CA LEU A 217 -8.23 6.28 -12.63
C LEU A 217 -7.72 7.59 -12.04
N VAL A 218 -8.58 8.42 -11.45
CA VAL A 218 -8.18 9.63 -10.72
C VAL A 218 -7.22 9.27 -9.59
N TYR A 219 -7.57 8.28 -8.76
CA TYR A 219 -6.70 7.78 -7.70
C TYR A 219 -5.35 7.27 -8.25
N LEU A 220 -5.37 6.43 -9.30
CA LEU A 220 -4.16 5.90 -9.91
C LEU A 220 -3.26 7.01 -10.48
N GLY A 221 -3.84 8.05 -11.07
CA GLY A 221 -3.14 9.24 -11.53
C GLY A 221 -2.48 10.00 -10.37
N LEU A 222 -3.23 10.32 -9.31
CA LEU A 222 -2.73 11.00 -8.11
C LEU A 222 -1.60 10.20 -7.43
N TYR A 223 -1.80 8.90 -7.25
CA TYR A 223 -0.79 8.03 -6.65
C TYR A 223 0.46 7.95 -7.54
N SER A 224 0.29 7.94 -8.86
CA SER A 224 1.41 7.94 -9.81
C SER A 224 2.22 9.23 -9.76
N ALA A 225 1.55 10.39 -9.70
CA ALA A 225 2.20 11.68 -9.51
C ALA A 225 2.97 11.73 -8.18
N PHE A 226 2.35 11.27 -7.08
CA PHE A 226 3.02 11.16 -5.79
C PHE A 226 4.23 10.22 -5.85
N ARG A 227 4.15 9.11 -6.59
CA ARG A 227 5.28 8.20 -6.81
C ARG A 227 6.41 8.84 -7.59
N MET A 228 6.16 9.75 -8.54
CA MET A 228 7.22 10.47 -9.24
C MET A 228 8.08 11.29 -8.29
N VAL A 229 7.43 11.95 -7.34
CA VAL A 229 8.07 12.85 -6.37
C VAL A 229 8.72 12.08 -5.22
N SER A 230 8.07 11.03 -4.72
CA SER A 230 8.54 10.30 -3.54
C SER A 230 9.61 9.24 -3.82
N ASP A 231 9.67 8.67 -5.03
CA ASP A 231 10.65 7.64 -5.37
C ASP A 231 12.12 8.12 -5.25
N PRO A 232 12.47 9.36 -5.64
CA PRO A 232 13.76 9.96 -5.38
C PRO A 232 14.20 10.01 -3.91
N LEU A 233 13.27 9.88 -2.96
CA LEU A 233 13.54 9.92 -1.52
C LEU A 233 13.83 8.53 -0.92
N ARG A 234 13.61 7.43 -1.67
CA ARG A 234 13.78 6.04 -1.19
C ARG A 234 15.24 5.61 -0.98
N GLY A 235 15.52 4.62 -0.15
CA GLY A 235 16.89 4.06 -0.07
C GLY A 235 17.44 3.53 -1.42
N PRO A 236 18.76 3.45 -1.60
CA PRO A 236 19.39 2.97 -2.84
C PRO A 236 19.17 1.48 -3.10
N SER A 237 18.95 0.67 -2.05
CA SER A 237 18.82 -0.81 -2.13
C SER A 237 17.67 -1.32 -3.01
N ARG A 238 16.73 -0.46 -3.42
CA ARG A 238 15.52 -0.86 -4.15
C ARG A 238 15.30 -0.10 -5.47
N ARG A 239 16.20 0.80 -5.84
CA ARG A 239 16.07 1.56 -7.10
C ARG A 239 16.78 0.83 -8.23
N ARG A 240 16.00 0.19 -9.10
CA ARG A 240 16.46 -0.17 -10.43
C ARG A 240 16.23 1.02 -11.35
N THR A 241 17.31 1.73 -11.68
CA THR A 241 17.28 2.84 -12.64
C THR A 241 17.34 2.29 -14.07
N ILE A 242 16.59 2.90 -14.97
CA ILE A 242 16.62 2.69 -16.41
C ILE A 242 16.79 4.08 -17.03
N GLY A 243 18.05 4.46 -17.29
CA GLY A 243 18.41 5.84 -17.63
C GLY A 243 18.36 6.77 -16.41
N SER A 244 17.75 7.95 -16.56
CA SER A 244 17.62 8.97 -15.50
C SER A 244 16.49 8.69 -14.50
N LEU A 245 15.55 7.80 -14.83
CA LEU A 245 14.38 7.47 -14.02
C LEU A 245 14.44 6.03 -13.50
N SER A 246 13.79 5.78 -12.37
CA SER A 246 13.59 4.42 -11.88
C SER A 246 12.53 3.67 -12.70
N ALA A 247 12.55 2.33 -12.67
CA ALA A 247 11.50 1.52 -13.30
C ALA A 247 10.10 1.85 -12.75
N THR A 248 10.00 2.16 -11.45
CA THR A 248 8.76 2.65 -10.83
C THR A 248 8.38 4.01 -11.40
N GLN A 249 9.37 4.86 -11.68
CA GLN A 249 9.11 6.17 -12.25
C GLN A 249 8.55 6.10 -13.66
N TRP A 250 9.17 5.31 -14.53
CA TRP A 250 8.63 5.01 -15.85
C TRP A 250 7.22 4.46 -15.80
N LEU A 251 6.97 3.47 -14.94
CA LEU A 251 5.65 2.87 -14.82
C LEU A 251 4.59 3.89 -14.36
N SER A 252 4.90 4.72 -13.36
CA SER A 252 3.91 5.69 -12.91
C SER A 252 3.72 6.84 -13.91
N ALA A 253 4.74 7.21 -14.70
CA ALA A 253 4.54 8.13 -15.83
C ALA A 253 3.56 7.56 -16.87
N SER A 254 3.68 6.26 -17.20
CA SER A 254 2.75 5.59 -18.10
C SER A 254 1.32 5.54 -17.54
N ILE A 255 1.15 5.17 -16.27
CA ILE A 255 -0.18 5.12 -15.62
C ILE A 255 -0.80 6.53 -15.59
N MET A 256 -0.02 7.55 -15.25
CA MET A 256 -0.48 8.93 -15.21
C MET A 256 -0.93 9.42 -16.60
N ALA A 257 -0.17 9.10 -17.66
CA ALA A 257 -0.56 9.45 -19.02
C ALA A 257 -1.90 8.79 -19.40
N VAL A 258 -2.05 7.48 -19.16
CA VAL A 258 -3.31 6.76 -19.44
C VAL A 258 -4.48 7.32 -18.64
N ALA A 259 -4.28 7.55 -17.33
CA ALA A 259 -5.32 8.09 -16.47
C ALA A 259 -5.80 9.47 -16.94
N THR A 260 -4.88 10.39 -17.24
CA THR A 260 -5.22 11.73 -17.72
C THR A 260 -5.92 11.68 -19.08
N THR A 261 -5.44 10.87 -20.02
CA THR A 261 -6.07 10.74 -21.35
C THR A 261 -7.48 10.19 -21.24
N VAL A 262 -7.70 9.13 -20.46
CA VAL A 262 -9.04 8.54 -20.32
C VAL A 262 -9.99 9.50 -19.61
N VAL A 263 -9.56 10.15 -18.52
CA VAL A 263 -10.39 11.12 -17.79
C VAL A 263 -10.73 12.34 -18.64
N ALA A 264 -9.84 12.78 -19.54
CA ALA A 264 -10.12 13.89 -20.45
C ALA A 264 -11.10 13.56 -21.58
N LEU A 265 -11.32 12.27 -21.86
CA LEU A 265 -12.22 11.80 -22.92
C LEU A 265 -13.63 11.44 -22.42
N THR A 266 -13.82 11.38 -21.09
CA THR A 266 -15.10 11.07 -20.41
C THR A 266 -15.73 12.33 -19.88
#